data_AF-A0A7V9FP82-F1
#
_entry.id   AF-A0A7V9FP82-F1
#
_cell.length_a   1.000
_cell.length_b   1.000
_cell.length_c   1.000
_cell.angle_alpha   90.00
_cell.angle_beta   90.00
_cell.angle_gamma   90.00
#
_symmetry.space_group_name_H-M   'P 1'
#
loop_
_entity.id
_entity.type
_entity.pdbx_description
1 polymer ?
#
loop_
_entity_poly.entity_id
_entity_poly.type
_entity_poly.pdbx_seq_one_letter_code
_entity_poly.pdbx_strand_id
1 'polypeptide(L)'
;FLEPSLFNSGVRPAINVGISVSRVGGNAQITPMKKVAGKLKIELSQYRDLEAFAQFGSDLDADTQKTLARGERLVKALNQGERQPMAVADQVATLYAATNGHLDRVDADRVAEFLTEMTDRLHSSASETLDSISEGEWSDDVQSKLNDAIEEFAKDFGYDLDEEGQPTDEGDGGEAKGKAKGKGSDDAESRNGSKSDDSDSSDDGGDDDGKDSEKAGAVAAGSRDE
;
A
#
# COMPACT_ATOMS: atom_id res chain seq x y z
N PHE A 1 4.76 -8.95 -17.56
CA PHE A 1 4.83 -7.71 -18.35
C PHE A 1 4.58 -6.54 -17.43
N LEU A 2 5.33 -5.44 -17.60
CA LEU A 2 5.17 -4.23 -16.81
C LEU A 2 4.37 -3.18 -17.59
N GLU A 3 3.48 -2.47 -16.91
CA GLU A 3 2.61 -1.46 -17.54
C GLU A 3 2.78 -0.08 -16.91
N PRO A 4 3.07 0.99 -17.69
CA PRO A 4 3.24 2.34 -17.14
C PRO A 4 1.99 2.90 -16.46
N SER A 5 0.78 2.54 -16.92
CA SER A 5 -0.50 2.97 -16.34
C SER A 5 -0.62 2.50 -14.88
N LEU A 6 -0.30 1.23 -14.61
CA LEU A 6 -0.28 0.63 -13.27
C LEU A 6 0.74 1.29 -12.34
N PHE A 7 1.92 1.62 -12.88
CA PHE A 7 2.93 2.33 -12.10
C PHE A 7 2.46 3.72 -11.66
N ASN A 8 1.79 4.44 -12.57
CA ASN A 8 1.27 5.78 -12.31
C ASN A 8 0.05 5.77 -11.37
N SER A 9 -0.71 4.68 -11.32
CA SER A 9 -1.83 4.49 -10.37
C SER A 9 -1.39 3.97 -9.00
N GLY A 10 -0.09 3.79 -8.77
CA GLY A 10 0.45 3.39 -7.46
C GLY A 10 0.64 1.88 -7.27
N VAL A 11 0.49 1.06 -8.31
CA VAL A 11 0.78 -0.38 -8.26
C VAL A 11 2.27 -0.63 -8.47
N ARG A 12 2.94 -1.20 -7.48
CA ARG A 12 4.39 -1.41 -7.45
C ARG A 12 4.71 -2.75 -6.78
N PRO A 13 5.24 -3.76 -7.49
CA PRO A 13 5.66 -3.75 -8.89
C PRO A 13 4.49 -3.66 -9.88
N ALA A 14 4.66 -2.91 -10.97
CA ALA A 14 3.61 -2.64 -11.96
C ALA A 14 3.33 -3.82 -12.92
N ILE A 15 3.07 -5.01 -12.36
CA ILE A 15 2.85 -6.24 -13.11
C ILE A 15 1.39 -6.31 -13.56
N ASN A 16 1.16 -6.35 -14.87
CA ASN A 16 -0.17 -6.63 -15.39
C ASN A 16 -0.45 -8.14 -15.31
N VAL A 17 -1.33 -8.53 -14.37
CA VAL A 17 -1.70 -9.93 -14.10
C VAL A 17 -2.50 -10.59 -15.23
N GLY A 18 -3.20 -9.82 -16.07
CA GLY A 18 -4.01 -10.36 -17.17
C GLY A 18 -3.18 -10.86 -18.34
N ILE A 19 -2.08 -10.18 -18.66
CA ILE A 19 -1.16 -10.58 -19.75
C ILE A 19 0.04 -11.38 -19.26
N SER A 20 0.36 -11.31 -17.96
CA SER A 20 1.50 -12.03 -17.39
C SER A 20 1.17 -13.50 -17.20
N VAL A 21 1.92 -14.37 -17.89
CA VAL A 21 1.75 -15.82 -17.82
C VAL A 21 3.06 -16.50 -17.43
N SER A 22 2.97 -17.51 -16.57
CA SER A 22 4.07 -18.43 -16.30
C SER A 22 3.84 -19.72 -17.09
N ARG A 23 4.84 -20.13 -17.88
CA ARG A 23 4.79 -21.39 -18.65
C ARG A 23 4.96 -22.63 -17.74
N VAL A 24 5.60 -22.46 -16.58
CA VAL A 24 5.81 -23.53 -15.59
C VAL A 24 4.63 -23.61 -14.62
N GLY A 25 3.97 -22.47 -14.36
CA GLY A 25 2.81 -22.38 -13.48
C GLY A 25 3.13 -22.73 -12.02
N GLY A 26 2.16 -23.30 -11.32
CA GLY A 26 2.27 -23.66 -9.91
C GLY A 26 3.23 -24.82 -9.60
N ASN A 27 3.84 -25.45 -10.62
CA ASN A 27 4.86 -26.49 -10.39
C ASN A 27 6.19 -25.92 -9.91
N ALA A 28 6.41 -24.61 -10.08
CA ALA A 28 7.58 -23.90 -9.56
C ALA A 28 7.37 -23.36 -8.13
N GLN A 29 6.21 -23.63 -7.51
CA GLN A 29 5.83 -23.08 -6.22
C GLN A 29 5.77 -24.17 -5.15
N ILE A 30 6.08 -23.81 -3.91
CA ILE A 30 5.82 -24.66 -2.75
C ILE A 30 4.31 -24.86 -2.57
N THR A 31 3.92 -25.98 -1.95
CA THR A 31 2.50 -26.34 -1.75
C THR A 31 1.68 -25.21 -1.12
N PRO A 32 2.14 -24.53 -0.03
CA PRO A 32 1.44 -23.39 0.55
C PRO A 32 1.12 -22.29 -0.48
N MET A 33 2.16 -21.81 -1.18
CA MET A 33 2.05 -20.75 -2.17
C MET A 33 1.08 -21.11 -3.30
N LYS A 34 1.15 -22.34 -3.80
CA LYS A 34 0.26 -22.83 -4.86
C LYS A 34 -1.21 -22.79 -4.45
N LYS A 35 -1.52 -23.10 -3.18
CA LYS A 35 -2.89 -23.11 -2.64
C LYS A 35 -3.45 -21.69 -2.53
N VAL A 36 -2.70 -20.78 -1.91
CA VAL A 36 -3.15 -19.38 -1.72
C VAL A 36 -3.20 -18.60 -3.04
N ALA A 37 -2.17 -18.72 -3.89
CA ALA A 37 -2.09 -17.98 -5.15
C ALA A 37 -3.12 -18.45 -6.19
N GLY A 38 -3.61 -19.70 -6.07
CA GLY A 38 -4.67 -20.22 -6.93
C GLY A 38 -5.97 -19.44 -6.81
N LYS A 39 -6.35 -19.09 -5.57
CA LYS A 39 -7.55 -18.29 -5.27
C LYS A 39 -7.37 -16.83 -5.72
N LEU A 40 -6.22 -16.25 -5.42
CA LEU A 40 -5.87 -14.87 -5.78
C LEU A 40 -6.04 -14.57 -7.27
N LYS A 41 -5.60 -15.47 -8.15
CA LYS A 41 -5.70 -15.27 -9.60
C LYS A 41 -7.15 -15.15 -10.06
N ILE A 42 -8.05 -15.95 -9.49
CA ILE A 42 -9.47 -15.96 -9.84
C ILE A 42 -10.10 -14.63 -9.40
N GLU A 43 -9.84 -14.22 -8.15
CA GLU A 43 -10.40 -12.99 -7.58
C GLU A 43 -9.90 -11.73 -8.31
N LEU A 44 -8.61 -11.64 -8.64
CA LEU A 44 -8.07 -10.52 -9.40
C LEU A 44 -8.60 -10.44 -10.83
N SER A 45 -8.87 -11.59 -11.47
CA SER A 45 -9.51 -11.61 -12.80
C SER A 45 -10.92 -11.04 -12.72
N GLN A 46 -11.71 -11.51 -11.76
CA GLN A 46 -13.09 -11.05 -11.56
C GLN A 46 -13.12 -9.56 -11.21
N TYR A 47 -12.20 -9.11 -10.35
CA TYR A 47 -12.06 -7.69 -10.03
C TYR A 47 -11.80 -6.84 -11.26
N ARG A 48 -10.86 -7.24 -12.14
CA ARG A 48 -10.53 -6.46 -13.34
C ARG A 48 -11.68 -6.43 -14.36
N ASP A 49 -12.40 -7.53 -14.49
CA ASP A 49 -13.60 -7.57 -15.33
C ASP A 49 -14.64 -6.57 -14.78
N LEU A 50 -14.96 -6.65 -13.48
CA LEU A 50 -15.93 -5.76 -12.82
C LEU A 50 -15.49 -4.29 -12.80
N GLU A 51 -14.21 -4.00 -12.59
CA GLU A 51 -13.67 -2.63 -12.60
C GLU A 51 -13.88 -1.97 -13.97
N ALA A 52 -13.68 -2.72 -15.05
CA ALA A 52 -13.97 -2.23 -16.40
C ALA A 52 -15.46 -1.98 -16.62
N PHE A 53 -16.36 -2.82 -16.11
CA PHE A 53 -17.81 -2.61 -16.20
C PHE A 53 -18.29 -1.42 -15.34
N ALA A 54 -17.72 -1.26 -14.15
CA ALA A 54 -18.05 -0.17 -13.22
C ALA A 54 -17.74 1.22 -13.80
N GLN A 55 -16.82 1.32 -14.75
CA GLN A 55 -16.55 2.58 -15.46
C GLN A 55 -17.70 3.03 -16.37
N PHE A 56 -18.62 2.13 -16.74
CA PHE A 56 -19.72 2.41 -17.68
C PHE A 56 -21.10 2.41 -17.02
N GLY A 57 -21.24 1.90 -15.80
CA GLY A 57 -22.51 1.77 -15.07
C GLY A 57 -22.57 2.65 -13.82
N SER A 58 -23.70 3.29 -13.56
CA SER A 58 -23.88 4.18 -12.41
C SER A 58 -24.50 3.51 -11.18
N ASP A 59 -25.00 2.27 -11.31
CA ASP A 59 -25.68 1.56 -10.24
C ASP A 59 -25.12 0.14 -10.17
N LEU A 60 -24.39 -0.13 -9.08
CA LEU A 60 -23.77 -1.42 -8.80
C LEU A 60 -24.49 -2.02 -7.61
N ASP A 61 -24.92 -3.27 -7.74
CA ASP A 61 -25.47 -4.03 -6.62
C ASP A 61 -24.42 -4.20 -5.49
N ALA A 62 -24.90 -4.48 -4.29
CA ALA A 62 -24.06 -4.57 -3.11
C ALA A 62 -22.96 -5.66 -3.22
N ASP A 63 -23.22 -6.77 -3.90
CA ASP A 63 -22.24 -7.85 -4.06
C ASP A 63 -21.12 -7.44 -5.03
N THR A 64 -21.47 -6.71 -6.09
CA THR A 64 -20.50 -6.10 -6.99
C THR A 64 -19.63 -5.07 -6.27
N GLN A 65 -20.22 -4.22 -5.43
CA GLN A 65 -19.47 -3.25 -4.62
C GLN A 65 -18.50 -3.94 -3.67
N LYS A 66 -18.93 -5.00 -2.96
CA LYS A 66 -18.06 -5.80 -2.08
C LYS A 66 -16.91 -6.44 -2.85
N THR A 67 -17.17 -6.96 -4.04
CA THR A 67 -16.13 -7.58 -4.88
C THR A 67 -15.10 -6.55 -5.35
N LEU A 68 -15.55 -5.35 -5.75
CA LEU A 68 -14.65 -4.25 -6.11
C LEU A 68 -13.81 -3.77 -4.91
N ALA A 69 -14.45 -3.59 -3.76
CA ALA A 69 -13.79 -3.20 -2.52
C ALA A 69 -12.72 -4.23 -2.10
N ARG A 70 -13.03 -5.53 -2.16
CA ARG A 70 -12.04 -6.59 -1.89
C ARG A 70 -10.92 -6.56 -2.93
N GLY A 71 -11.23 -6.43 -4.21
CA GLY A 71 -10.23 -6.40 -5.28
C GLY A 71 -9.26 -5.23 -5.17
N GLU A 72 -9.72 -4.06 -4.73
CA GLU A 72 -8.86 -2.91 -4.43
C GLU A 72 -7.84 -3.24 -3.33
N ARG A 73 -8.29 -3.87 -2.24
CA ARG A 73 -7.42 -4.31 -1.14
C ARG A 73 -6.44 -5.39 -1.59
N LEU A 74 -6.87 -6.33 -2.42
CA LEU A 74 -5.98 -7.34 -3.02
C LEU A 74 -4.86 -6.69 -3.84
N VAL A 75 -5.18 -5.66 -4.63
CA VAL A 75 -4.17 -4.92 -5.42
C VAL A 75 -3.20 -4.18 -4.49
N LYS A 76 -3.69 -3.54 -3.42
CA LYS A 76 -2.85 -2.87 -2.42
C LYS A 76 -1.97 -3.87 -1.67
N ALA A 77 -2.48 -5.06 -1.35
CA ALA A 77 -1.72 -6.12 -0.67
C ALA A 77 -0.55 -6.67 -1.49
N LEU A 78 -0.60 -6.53 -2.82
CA LEU A 78 0.50 -6.91 -3.72
C LEU A 78 1.55 -5.82 -3.90
N ASN A 79 1.35 -4.65 -3.29
CA ASN A 79 2.36 -3.60 -3.35
C ASN A 79 3.53 -3.93 -2.42
N GLN A 80 4.74 -3.70 -2.94
CA GLN A 80 5.99 -3.98 -2.25
C GLN A 80 6.98 -2.83 -2.49
N GLY A 81 7.67 -2.44 -1.42
CA GLY A 81 8.72 -1.43 -1.50
C GLY A 81 9.91 -1.89 -2.35
N GLU A 82 10.64 -0.91 -2.91
CA GLU A 82 11.84 -1.21 -3.67
C GLU A 82 12.92 -1.82 -2.76
N ARG A 83 13.57 -2.89 -3.22
CA ARG A 83 14.67 -3.58 -2.50
C ARG A 83 14.27 -4.13 -1.11
N GLN A 84 12.98 -4.41 -0.91
CA GLN A 84 12.46 -5.02 0.31
C GLN A 84 11.92 -6.43 0.02
N PRO A 85 12.76 -7.43 -0.32
CA PRO A 85 12.29 -8.79 -0.57
C PRO A 85 11.64 -9.38 0.68
N MET A 86 10.55 -10.12 0.51
CA MET A 86 9.85 -10.82 1.60
C MET A 86 10.19 -12.31 1.59
N ALA A 87 10.24 -12.95 2.76
CA ALA A 87 10.40 -14.40 2.84
C ALA A 87 9.16 -15.11 2.29
N VAL A 88 9.31 -16.35 1.82
CA VAL A 88 8.17 -17.09 1.22
C VAL A 88 7.04 -17.32 2.22
N ALA A 89 7.36 -17.55 3.50
CA ALA A 89 6.37 -17.70 4.57
C ALA A 89 5.54 -16.41 4.75
N ASP A 90 6.21 -15.25 4.78
CA ASP A 90 5.55 -13.94 4.89
C ASP A 90 4.65 -13.65 3.69
N GLN A 91 5.12 -14.00 2.48
CA GLN A 91 4.32 -13.88 1.26
C GLN A 91 3.06 -14.76 1.34
N VAL A 92 3.20 -16.00 1.80
CA VAL A 92 2.06 -16.91 1.97
C VAL A 92 1.07 -16.37 3.00
N ALA A 93 1.55 -15.89 4.15
CA ALA A 93 0.70 -15.31 5.20
C ALA A 93 -0.04 -14.07 4.70
N THR A 94 0.65 -13.17 3.99
CA THR A 94 0.08 -11.97 3.36
C THR A 94 -1.02 -12.32 2.37
N LEU A 95 -0.76 -13.28 1.47
CA LEU A 95 -1.76 -13.73 0.49
C LEU A 95 -2.92 -14.48 1.15
N TYR A 96 -2.66 -15.23 2.21
CA TYR A 96 -3.69 -15.92 2.99
C TYR A 96 -4.64 -14.89 3.64
N ALA A 97 -4.10 -13.88 4.31
CA ALA A 97 -4.87 -12.80 4.92
C ALA A 97 -5.76 -12.09 3.88
N ALA A 98 -5.16 -11.75 2.74
CA ALA A 98 -5.82 -11.03 1.66
C ALA A 98 -6.95 -11.85 1.01
N THR A 99 -6.72 -13.14 0.75
CA THR A 99 -7.71 -14.00 0.06
C THR A 99 -8.78 -14.57 0.98
N ASN A 100 -8.58 -14.61 2.30
CA ASN A 100 -9.59 -15.08 3.26
C ASN A 100 -10.43 -13.94 3.88
N GLY A 101 -10.30 -12.71 3.37
CA GLY A 101 -11.18 -11.60 3.74
C GLY A 101 -10.80 -10.90 5.05
N HIS A 102 -9.63 -11.18 5.63
CA HIS A 102 -9.16 -10.47 6.83
C HIS A 102 -8.90 -8.97 6.57
N LEU A 103 -8.73 -8.59 5.30
CA LEU A 103 -8.55 -7.19 4.89
C LEU A 103 -9.88 -6.48 4.58
N ASP A 104 -11.01 -7.20 4.48
CA ASP A 104 -12.27 -6.62 3.97
C ASP A 104 -12.77 -5.45 4.83
N ARG A 105 -12.49 -5.52 6.14
CA ARG A 105 -12.88 -4.52 7.14
C ARG A 105 -11.81 -3.46 7.43
N VAL A 106 -10.70 -3.51 6.70
CA VAL A 106 -9.60 -2.54 6.79
C VAL A 106 -9.74 -1.56 5.63
N ASP A 107 -9.47 -0.28 5.89
CA ASP A 107 -9.44 0.71 4.82
C ASP A 107 -8.31 0.42 3.81
N ALA A 108 -8.56 0.67 2.51
CA ALA A 108 -7.61 0.38 1.44
C ALA A 108 -6.25 1.09 1.61
N ASP A 109 -6.22 2.23 2.30
CA ASP A 109 -4.99 2.97 2.60
C ASP A 109 -4.23 2.42 3.82
N ARG A 110 -4.90 1.69 4.71
CA ARG A 110 -4.30 1.04 5.89
C ARG A 110 -3.83 -0.40 5.61
N VAL A 111 -4.15 -0.97 4.46
CA VAL A 111 -3.73 -2.34 4.09
C VAL A 111 -2.21 -2.55 4.21
N ALA A 112 -1.38 -1.58 3.79
CA ALA A 112 0.07 -1.72 3.85
C ALA A 112 0.61 -1.73 5.29
N GLU A 113 0.00 -0.91 6.17
CA GLU A 113 0.30 -0.87 7.60
C GLU A 113 -0.10 -2.20 8.26
N PHE A 114 -1.34 -2.65 8.03
CA PHE A 114 -1.86 -3.92 8.51
C PHE A 114 -0.93 -5.09 8.17
N LEU A 115 -0.51 -5.21 6.90
CA LEU A 115 0.32 -6.34 6.47
C LEU A 115 1.70 -6.32 7.09
N THR A 116 2.32 -5.14 7.22
CA THR A 116 3.64 -5.00 7.83
C THR A 116 3.60 -5.40 9.31
N GLU A 117 2.66 -4.84 10.07
CA GLU A 117 2.50 -5.15 11.49
C GLU A 117 2.05 -6.60 11.72
N MET A 118 1.20 -7.13 10.85
CA MET A 118 0.79 -8.54 10.89
C MET A 118 2.01 -9.45 10.73
N THR A 119 2.86 -9.20 9.74
CA THR A 119 4.06 -10.03 9.54
C THR A 119 4.98 -9.95 10.75
N ASP A 120 5.23 -8.77 11.30
CA ASP A 120 6.05 -8.59 12.51
C ASP A 120 5.46 -9.34 13.71
N ARG A 121 4.13 -9.29 13.88
CA ARG A 121 3.42 -10.02 14.93
C ARG A 121 3.57 -11.52 14.75
N LEU A 122 3.37 -12.05 13.54
CA LEU A 122 3.50 -13.48 13.24
C LEU A 122 4.92 -14.00 13.51
N HIS A 123 5.96 -13.21 13.23
CA HIS A 123 7.34 -13.56 13.60
C HIS A 123 7.52 -13.69 15.12
N SER A 124 6.75 -12.96 15.93
CA SER A 124 6.82 -13.01 17.39
C SER A 124 5.95 -14.09 18.04
N SER A 125 4.77 -14.37 17.48
CA SER A 125 3.75 -15.24 18.11
C SER A 125 3.59 -16.60 17.43
N ALA A 126 3.91 -16.69 16.14
CA ALA A 126 3.60 -17.85 15.30
C ALA A 126 4.81 -18.27 14.43
N SER A 127 6.04 -18.06 14.90
CA SER A 127 7.27 -18.39 14.17
C SER A 127 7.32 -19.86 13.75
N GLU A 128 6.92 -20.79 14.63
CA GLU A 128 6.85 -22.22 14.30
C GLU A 128 5.92 -22.50 13.10
N THR A 129 4.82 -21.75 12.98
CA THR A 129 3.89 -21.89 11.86
C THR A 129 4.51 -21.35 10.57
N LEU A 130 5.23 -20.23 10.64
CA LEU A 130 5.97 -19.69 9.49
C LEU A 130 7.10 -20.63 9.03
N ASP A 131 7.78 -21.29 9.96
CA ASP A 131 8.82 -22.28 9.67
C ASP A 131 8.22 -23.49 8.93
N SER A 132 7.13 -24.08 9.42
CA SER A 132 6.41 -25.16 8.74
C SER A 132 5.97 -24.77 7.32
N ILE A 133 5.50 -23.53 7.13
CA ILE A 133 5.13 -23.01 5.81
C ILE A 133 6.36 -22.91 4.90
N SER A 134 7.49 -22.47 5.42
CA SER A 134 8.74 -22.36 4.66
C SER A 134 9.27 -23.71 4.18
N GLU A 135 9.06 -24.77 4.99
CA GLU A 135 9.38 -26.16 4.65
C GLU A 135 8.39 -26.78 3.64
N GLY A 136 7.28 -26.09 3.37
CA GLY A 136 6.27 -26.49 2.39
C GLY A 136 5.13 -27.31 2.99
N GLU A 137 4.99 -27.37 4.31
CA GLU A 137 3.85 -27.99 4.97
C GLU A 137 2.60 -27.12 4.87
N TRP A 138 1.48 -27.74 4.55
CA TRP A 138 0.19 -27.06 4.42
C TRP A 138 -0.95 -27.97 4.90
N SER A 139 -0.82 -28.42 6.15
CA SER A 139 -1.85 -29.21 6.82
C SER A 139 -3.01 -28.31 7.29
N ASP A 140 -4.13 -28.92 7.68
CA ASP A 140 -5.27 -28.17 8.23
C ASP A 140 -4.91 -27.52 9.58
N ASP A 141 -4.00 -28.14 10.35
CA ASP A 141 -3.50 -27.60 11.63
C ASP A 141 -2.67 -26.32 11.42
N VAL A 142 -1.75 -26.32 10.44
CA VAL A 142 -0.95 -25.14 10.08
C VAL A 142 -1.85 -24.01 9.59
N GLN A 143 -2.86 -24.33 8.78
CA GLN A 143 -3.83 -23.34 8.30
C GLN A 143 -4.67 -22.76 9.43
N SER A 144 -5.13 -23.59 10.38
CA SER A 144 -5.90 -23.13 11.54
C SER A 144 -5.07 -22.20 12.40
N LYS A 145 -3.84 -22.59 12.75
CA LYS A 145 -2.93 -21.76 13.56
C LYS A 145 -2.64 -20.42 12.89
N LEU A 146 -2.40 -20.42 11.58
CA LEU A 146 -2.19 -19.21 10.81
C LEU A 146 -3.44 -18.32 10.83
N ASN A 147 -4.63 -18.90 10.60
CA ASN A 147 -5.89 -18.17 10.65
C ASN A 147 -6.13 -17.53 12.02
N ASP A 148 -5.97 -18.31 13.09
CA ASP A 148 -6.21 -17.85 14.45
C ASP A 148 -5.26 -16.71 14.83
N ALA A 149 -3.98 -16.81 14.46
CA ALA A 149 -3.00 -15.76 14.69
C ALA A 149 -3.31 -14.46 13.91
N ILE A 150 -3.76 -14.59 12.66
CA ILE A 150 -4.17 -13.44 11.84
C ILE A 150 -5.45 -12.81 12.38
N GLU A 151 -6.41 -13.63 12.83
CA GLU A 151 -7.69 -13.15 13.38
C GLU A 151 -7.50 -12.45 14.73
N GLU A 152 -6.63 -12.97 15.60
CA GLU A 152 -6.22 -12.30 16.83
C GLU A 152 -5.57 -10.95 16.51
N PHE A 153 -4.60 -10.92 15.59
CA PHE A 153 -3.97 -9.66 15.16
C PHE A 153 -4.99 -8.68 14.58
N ALA A 154 -5.91 -9.13 13.72
CA ALA A 154 -6.89 -8.26 13.09
C ALA A 154 -7.85 -7.61 14.11
N LYS A 155 -8.20 -8.34 15.18
CA LYS A 155 -8.96 -7.80 16.31
C LYS A 155 -8.16 -6.77 17.10
N ASP A 156 -6.87 -7.04 17.34
CA ASP A 156 -5.98 -6.14 18.08
C ASP A 156 -5.65 -4.86 17.28
N PHE A 157 -5.52 -4.96 15.96
CA PHE A 157 -5.25 -3.82 15.06
C PHE A 157 -6.45 -2.87 14.93
N GLY A 158 -7.67 -3.41 15.08
CA GLY A 158 -8.93 -2.69 14.95
C GLY A 158 -9.45 -2.68 13.50
N TYR A 159 -10.78 -2.60 13.37
CA TYR A 159 -11.46 -2.52 12.08
C TYR A 159 -11.87 -1.09 11.78
N ASP A 160 -11.62 -0.62 10.55
CA ASP A 160 -12.09 0.69 10.08
C ASP A 160 -13.54 0.65 9.61
N LEU A 161 -13.98 -0.54 9.16
CA LEU A 161 -15.27 -0.76 8.51
C LEU A 161 -16.10 -1.82 9.23
N ASP A 162 -17.41 -1.64 9.15
CA ASP A 162 -18.39 -2.64 9.55
C ASP A 162 -18.51 -3.79 8.53
N GLU A 163 -19.40 -4.74 8.78
CA GLU A 163 -19.64 -5.90 7.91
C GLU A 163 -20.25 -5.52 6.54
N GLU A 164 -20.72 -4.28 6.41
CA GLU A 164 -21.34 -3.72 5.22
C GLU A 164 -20.35 -2.86 4.42
N GLY A 165 -19.14 -2.64 4.95
CA GLY A 165 -18.09 -1.85 4.32
C GLY A 165 -18.26 -0.34 4.53
N GLN A 166 -19.11 0.07 5.48
CA GLN A 166 -19.27 1.48 5.85
C GLN A 166 -18.27 1.84 6.96
N PRO A 167 -17.80 3.11 7.01
CA PRO A 167 -16.96 3.58 8.10
C PRO A 167 -17.69 3.38 9.43
N THR A 168 -17.06 2.72 10.39
CA THR A 168 -17.61 2.63 11.73
C THR A 168 -17.59 4.03 12.35
N ASP A 169 -18.77 4.59 12.67
CA ASP A 169 -18.88 5.81 13.47
C ASP A 169 -18.13 5.57 14.79
N GLU A 170 -17.14 6.40 15.11
CA GLU A 170 -16.08 6.13 16.11
C GLU A 170 -16.57 5.53 17.44
N GLY A 171 -15.90 4.45 17.91
CA GLY A 171 -15.75 4.17 19.33
C GLY A 171 -16.07 2.76 19.83
N ASP A 172 -15.23 1.78 19.55
CA ASP A 172 -14.85 0.75 20.54
C ASP A 172 -13.49 0.11 20.18
N GLY A 173 -12.48 0.32 21.04
CA GLY A 173 -11.27 -0.51 21.11
C GLY A 173 -10.07 -0.15 20.23
N GLY A 174 -9.21 0.77 20.71
CA GLY A 174 -7.83 0.90 20.23
C GLY A 174 -7.34 2.35 20.21
N GLU A 175 -6.46 2.72 21.15
CA GLU A 175 -5.89 4.07 21.27
C GLU A 175 -5.17 4.51 19.98
N ALA A 176 -5.87 5.23 19.12
CA ALA A 176 -5.26 5.93 18.00
C ALA A 176 -4.40 7.09 18.50
N LYS A 177 -3.07 6.95 18.42
CA LYS A 177 -2.14 8.07 18.56
C LYS A 177 -2.44 9.11 17.48
N GLY A 178 -2.85 10.28 17.96
CA GLY A 178 -3.44 11.34 17.13
C GLY A 178 -2.53 11.89 16.04
N LYS A 179 -3.19 12.25 14.93
CA LYS A 179 -2.76 13.35 14.06
C LYS A 179 -3.80 14.47 14.16
N ALA A 180 -3.43 15.51 14.89
CA ALA A 180 -4.16 16.76 14.94
C ALA A 180 -4.17 17.43 13.55
N LYS A 181 -5.35 17.59 12.96
CA LYS A 181 -5.61 18.63 11.95
C LYS A 181 -6.64 19.59 12.55
N GLY A 182 -6.14 20.73 13.01
CA GLY A 182 -6.97 21.81 13.56
C GLY A 182 -7.90 22.38 12.48
N LYS A 183 -9.18 22.42 12.80
CA LYS A 183 -10.19 23.22 12.10
C LYS A 183 -10.72 24.23 13.11
N GLY A 184 -10.29 25.48 13.00
CA GLY A 184 -10.86 26.62 13.70
C GLY A 184 -11.58 27.48 12.68
N SER A 185 -12.90 27.36 12.63
CA SER A 185 -13.82 28.33 12.05
C SER A 185 -14.31 29.22 13.18
N ASP A 186 -14.20 30.54 13.04
CA ASP A 186 -15.13 31.47 13.67
C ASP A 186 -15.25 32.72 12.79
N ASP A 187 -16.49 32.95 12.37
CA ASP A 187 -17.01 34.08 11.62
C ASP A 187 -16.90 35.40 12.41
N ALA A 188 -16.52 36.49 11.72
CA ALA A 188 -16.93 37.85 12.07
C ALA A 188 -16.80 38.80 10.86
N GLU A 189 -17.86 38.88 10.03
CA GLU A 189 -18.09 40.03 9.15
C GLU A 189 -18.88 41.12 9.91
N SER A 190 -18.36 42.36 9.96
CA SER A 190 -19.12 43.58 9.62
C SER A 190 -18.24 44.84 9.62
N ARG A 191 -17.93 45.31 8.40
CA ARG A 191 -18.00 46.69 7.87
C ARG A 191 -17.79 47.89 8.84
N ASN A 192 -16.84 48.78 8.51
CA ASN A 192 -17.11 50.01 7.72
C ASN A 192 -15.89 50.98 7.67
N GLY A 193 -15.45 51.29 6.44
CA GLY A 193 -14.97 52.58 5.90
C GLY A 193 -14.01 53.51 6.66
N SER A 194 -12.90 53.87 6.00
CA SER A 194 -12.74 55.18 5.30
C SER A 194 -11.26 55.62 5.20
N LYS A 195 -10.82 55.99 3.98
CA LYS A 195 -9.80 57.00 3.60
C LYS A 195 -8.36 56.85 4.14
N SER A 196 -7.31 57.38 3.51
CA SER A 196 -6.88 57.80 2.17
C SER A 196 -5.45 58.34 2.41
N ASP A 197 -4.58 58.27 1.40
CA ASP A 197 -3.33 59.05 1.28
C ASP A 197 -2.20 58.65 2.27
N ASP A 198 -0.89 58.61 1.98
CA ASP A 198 -0.07 59.34 1.02
C ASP A 198 1.14 58.50 0.55
N SER A 199 1.66 58.94 -0.59
CA SER A 199 2.98 58.72 -1.19
C SER A 199 4.20 59.04 -0.29
N ASP A 200 5.32 58.35 -0.49
CA ASP A 200 6.63 58.96 -0.82
C ASP A 200 7.66 57.86 -1.20
N SER A 201 8.21 57.88 -2.42
CA SER A 201 9.63 58.19 -2.77
C SER A 201 10.67 57.18 -2.29
N SER A 202 11.80 56.88 -2.93
CA SER A 202 12.50 57.12 -4.20
C SER A 202 13.92 56.56 -3.95
N ASP A 203 14.67 56.25 -5.01
CA ASP A 203 16.15 56.21 -5.04
C ASP A 203 16.86 55.05 -4.29
N ASP A 204 17.99 54.49 -4.72
CA ASP A 204 18.99 54.77 -5.76
C ASP A 204 19.83 53.46 -5.90
N GLY A 205 20.23 53.01 -7.10
CA GLY A 205 21.63 53.05 -7.57
C GLY A 205 22.62 52.19 -6.75
N GLY A 206 23.45 51.30 -7.27
CA GLY A 206 23.89 51.00 -8.63
C GLY A 206 24.94 49.87 -8.57
N ASP A 207 25.39 49.49 -9.76
CA ASP A 207 26.43 48.52 -10.13
C ASP A 207 27.77 48.66 -9.36
N ASP A 208 28.56 47.58 -9.26
CA ASP A 208 29.91 47.53 -9.85
C ASP A 208 30.53 46.12 -9.80
N ASP A 209 31.40 45.92 -10.79
CA ASP A 209 32.06 44.73 -11.29
C ASP A 209 33.22 44.14 -10.46
N GLY A 210 33.53 42.89 -10.81
CA GLY A 210 34.91 42.39 -10.89
C GLY A 210 35.45 41.70 -9.65
N LYS A 211 36.39 40.75 -9.73
CA LYS A 211 37.14 40.17 -10.85
C LYS A 211 38.02 39.07 -10.22
N ASP A 212 38.54 38.19 -11.08
CA ASP A 212 39.80 37.44 -10.89
C ASP A 212 39.79 36.30 -9.83
N SER A 213 40.45 35.16 -9.98
CA SER A 213 41.32 34.59 -11.01
C SER A 213 41.82 33.23 -10.48
N GLU A 214 42.13 32.28 -11.39
CA GLU A 214 43.19 31.25 -11.26
C GLU A 214 43.02 30.15 -10.18
N LYS A 215 43.32 28.86 -10.37
CA LYS A 215 44.44 28.15 -11.04
C LYS A 215 44.02 26.67 -11.21
N ALA A 216 44.12 26.09 -12.40
CA ALA A 216 45.20 25.19 -12.85
C ALA A 216 45.52 23.98 -11.93
N GLY A 217 45.37 22.77 -12.50
CA GLY A 217 45.91 21.53 -11.95
C GLY A 217 45.57 20.31 -12.82
N ALA A 218 46.37 20.08 -13.86
CA ALA A 218 46.32 18.94 -14.76
C ALA A 218 47.45 17.95 -14.45
N VAL A 219 47.19 16.63 -14.45
CA VAL A 219 48.08 15.48 -14.80
C VAL A 219 47.40 14.18 -14.33
N ALA A 220 47.56 12.97 -14.84
CA ALA A 220 47.95 12.34 -16.12
C ALA A 220 48.11 10.82 -15.84
N ALA A 221 47.79 9.97 -16.83
CA ALA A 221 48.24 8.56 -17.02
C ALA A 221 47.86 7.51 -15.92
N GLY A 222 47.65 6.22 -16.19
CA GLY A 222 47.94 5.36 -17.32
C GLY A 222 48.45 4.00 -16.81
N SER A 223 47.87 2.90 -17.29
CA SER A 223 48.37 1.50 -17.32
C SER A 223 48.67 0.76 -16.00
N ARG A 224 48.09 -0.45 -15.85
CA ARG A 224 48.84 -1.71 -15.78
C ARG A 224 47.94 -2.96 -15.74
N ASP A 225 48.23 -3.87 -16.67
CA ASP A 225 47.96 -5.31 -16.64
C ASP A 225 48.52 -5.99 -15.37
N GLU A 226 47.80 -7.00 -14.86
CA GLU A 226 48.30 -8.36 -14.58
C GLU A 226 47.12 -9.35 -14.52
#